data_AF-A0A963Q3R8-F1
#
_entry.id   AF-A0A963Q3R8-F1
#
_cell.length_a   1.000
_cell.length_b   1.000
_cell.length_c   1.000
_cell.angle_alpha   90.00
_cell.angle_beta   90.00
_cell.angle_gamma   90.00
#
_symmetry.space_group_name_H-M   'P 1'
#
loop_
_entity.id
_entity.type
_entity.pdbx_description
1 polymer ?
#
loop_
_entity_poly.entity_id
_entity_poly.type
_entity_poly.pdbx_seq_one_letter_code
_entity_poly.pdbx_strand_id
1 'polypeptide(L)'
;QTDVLELVRENWREVGIKLFSKPSQRDVLRNRVFSGEAMMSVWQGLDNGMPTADTAPDELAPKDQAQLQWPKFGQYYETAGKSGEAPDFPQAIELMKLWETWRGASTEERAKIWHRMLTIHAEQQFTIGIVNNVMQPVVVNNALKNVPEKGLYNWDPGALLGIYRPDTFWFTDERRN
;
A
#
# COMPACT_ATOMS: atom_id res chain seq x y z
N GLN A 1 11.79 5.98 10.53
CA GLN A 1 12.01 4.70 9.80
C GLN A 1 13.45 4.17 9.93
N THR A 2 14.43 4.97 10.36
CA THR A 2 15.83 4.53 10.48
C THR A 2 16.01 3.30 11.40
N ASP A 3 15.29 3.23 12.52
CA ASP A 3 15.41 2.11 13.46
C ASP A 3 14.98 0.76 12.85
N VAL A 4 13.94 0.76 12.01
CA VAL A 4 13.49 -0.44 11.29
C VAL A 4 14.58 -0.91 10.31
N LEU A 5 15.28 0.02 9.65
CA LEU A 5 16.35 -0.32 8.72
C LEU A 5 17.55 -0.94 9.43
N GLU A 6 17.87 -0.52 10.66
CA GLU A 6 18.94 -1.15 11.44
C GLU A 6 18.56 -2.58 11.86
N LEU A 7 17.32 -2.82 12.32
CA LEU A 7 16.85 -4.18 12.64
C LEU A 7 16.87 -5.10 11.41
N VAL A 8 16.40 -4.64 10.25
CA VAL A 8 16.46 -5.41 9.01
C VAL A 8 17.91 -5.74 8.63
N ARG A 9 18.81 -4.76 8.78
CA ARG A 9 20.24 -4.94 8.51
C ARG A 9 20.88 -5.98 9.43
N GLU A 10 20.55 -5.98 10.72
CA GLU A 10 21.04 -6.98 11.68
C GLU A 10 20.56 -8.39 11.29
N ASN A 11 19.26 -8.57 11.07
CA ASN A 11 18.69 -9.87 10.68
C ASN A 11 19.28 -10.40 9.36
N TRP A 12 19.46 -9.53 8.36
CA TRP A 12 20.05 -9.92 7.08
C TRP A 12 21.53 -10.29 7.21
N ARG A 13 22.25 -9.66 8.15
CA ARG A 13 23.65 -9.98 8.43
C ARG A 13 23.79 -11.40 8.99
N GLU A 14 22.84 -11.89 9.78
CA GLU A 14 22.85 -13.26 10.32
C GLU A 14 22.83 -14.33 9.21
N VAL A 15 22.15 -14.03 8.10
CA VAL A 15 22.11 -14.90 6.91
C VAL A 15 23.18 -14.53 5.87
N GLY A 16 24.15 -13.70 6.24
CA GLY A 16 25.33 -13.37 5.42
C GLY A 16 25.11 -12.26 4.39
N ILE A 17 23.97 -11.57 4.39
CA ILE A 17 23.67 -10.48 3.46
C ILE A 17 24.03 -9.14 4.10
N LYS A 18 24.95 -8.40 3.46
CA LYS A 18 25.38 -7.08 3.94
C LYS A 18 24.50 -5.99 3.34
N LEU A 19 23.82 -5.23 4.20
CA LEU A 19 23.04 -4.07 3.82
C LEU A 19 23.71 -2.75 4.22
N PHE A 20 23.57 -1.74 3.35
CA PHE A 20 23.94 -0.35 3.62
C PHE A 20 22.68 0.52 3.55
N SER A 21 22.19 0.95 4.72
CA SER A 21 21.03 1.82 4.85
C SER A 21 21.40 3.26 4.49
N LYS A 22 20.61 3.90 3.61
CA LYS A 22 20.77 5.32 3.25
C LYS A 22 19.45 6.06 3.43
N PRO A 23 19.17 6.57 4.65
CA PRO A 23 18.00 7.41 4.88
C PRO A 23 18.01 8.61 3.93
N SER A 24 16.87 8.88 3.29
CA SER A 24 16.70 9.97 2.32
C SER A 24 15.33 10.61 2.50
N GLN A 25 15.21 11.88 2.12
CA GLN A 25 13.91 12.51 2.02
C GLN A 25 13.05 11.83 0.94
N ARG A 26 11.72 11.83 1.13
CA ARG A 26 10.77 11.13 0.27
C ARG A 26 10.96 11.41 -1.22
N ASP A 27 11.09 12.68 -1.60
CA ASP A 27 11.19 13.07 -3.01
C ASP A 27 12.53 12.63 -3.63
N VAL A 28 13.62 12.72 -2.86
CA VAL A 28 14.93 12.22 -3.27
C VAL A 28 14.90 10.70 -3.46
N LEU A 29 14.27 9.96 -2.53
CA LEU A 29 14.10 8.52 -2.65
C LEU A 29 13.30 8.15 -3.91
N ARG A 30 12.16 8.81 -4.16
CA ARG A 30 11.34 8.57 -5.34
C ARG A 30 12.10 8.80 -6.63
N ASN A 31 12.82 9.91 -6.75
CA ASN A 31 13.63 10.19 -7.94
C ASN A 31 14.70 9.10 -8.18
N ARG A 32 15.31 8.59 -7.11
CA ARG A 32 16.26 7.47 -7.21
C ARG A 32 15.60 6.16 -7.63
N VAL A 33 14.40 5.87 -7.14
CA VAL A 33 13.62 4.69 -7.56
C VAL A 33 13.23 4.81 -9.04
N PHE A 34 12.71 5.96 -9.46
CA PHE A 34 12.24 6.18 -10.84
C PHE A 34 13.37 6.17 -11.88
N SER A 35 14.60 6.47 -11.45
CA SER A 35 15.82 6.38 -12.26
C SER A 35 16.53 5.02 -12.17
N GLY A 36 16.07 4.11 -11.31
CA GLY A 36 16.71 2.80 -11.09
C GLY A 36 17.98 2.84 -10.23
N GLU A 37 18.30 3.96 -9.59
CA GLU A 37 19.46 4.12 -8.69
C GLU A 37 19.24 3.52 -7.29
N ALA A 38 18.01 3.15 -6.94
CA ALA A 38 17.69 2.50 -5.69
C ALA A 38 17.59 0.98 -5.89
N MET A 39 18.47 0.21 -5.25
CA MET A 39 18.44 -1.26 -5.35
C MET A 39 17.29 -1.87 -4.53
N MET A 40 17.03 -1.33 -3.34
CA MET A 40 15.92 -1.70 -2.47
C MET A 40 15.39 -0.45 -1.78
N SER A 41 14.10 -0.44 -1.51
CA SER A 41 13.44 0.65 -0.80
C SER A 41 12.47 0.08 0.24
N VAL A 42 12.14 0.89 1.24
CA VAL A 42 11.13 0.57 2.25
C VAL A 42 10.04 1.63 2.14
N TRP A 43 8.79 1.17 2.12
CA TRP A 43 7.62 2.02 2.04
C TRP A 43 6.51 1.44 2.94
N GLN A 44 5.37 2.12 2.99
CA GLN A 44 4.17 1.52 3.56
C GLN A 44 3.70 0.35 2.69
N GLY A 45 3.00 -0.61 3.30
CA GLY A 45 2.39 -1.74 2.59
C GLY A 45 1.18 -1.32 1.78
N LEU A 46 0.30 -2.27 1.46
CA LEU A 46 -0.96 -1.98 0.78
C LEU A 46 -1.81 -1.03 1.64
N ASP A 47 -2.22 0.09 1.05
CA ASP A 47 -3.07 1.10 1.70
C ASP A 47 -4.51 0.60 1.87
N ASN A 48 -4.97 -0.30 1.00
CA ASN A 48 -6.27 -0.95 1.12
C ASN A 48 -6.37 -1.82 2.38
N GLY A 49 -6.89 -1.24 3.46
CA GLY A 49 -7.01 -1.87 4.78
C GLY A 49 -8.23 -2.76 4.97
N MET A 50 -9.15 -2.79 4.00
CA MET A 50 -10.37 -3.61 4.03
C MET A 50 -10.62 -4.23 2.64
N PRO A 51 -9.73 -5.12 2.16
CA PRO A 51 -9.86 -5.68 0.83
C PRO A 51 -11.12 -6.55 0.75
N THR A 52 -12.01 -6.19 -0.16
CA THR A 52 -13.15 -6.99 -0.58
C THR A 52 -13.05 -7.27 -2.07
N ALA A 53 -13.88 -8.19 -2.58
CA ALA A 53 -13.95 -8.47 -4.01
C ALA A 53 -14.22 -7.20 -4.84
N ASP A 54 -15.00 -6.26 -4.32
CA ASP A 54 -15.40 -5.03 -5.02
C ASP A 54 -14.47 -3.84 -4.77
N THR A 55 -13.45 -3.99 -3.92
CA THR A 55 -12.40 -2.98 -3.77
C THR A 55 -11.36 -3.16 -4.88
N ALA A 56 -10.91 -2.07 -5.51
CA ALA A 56 -9.98 -2.16 -6.64
C ALA A 56 -8.61 -2.74 -6.22
N PRO A 57 -8.07 -3.76 -6.92
CA PRO A 57 -6.76 -4.36 -6.63
C PRO A 57 -5.60 -3.53 -7.21
N ASP A 58 -5.72 -2.21 -7.15
CA ASP A 58 -4.87 -1.26 -7.86
C ASP A 58 -3.38 -1.42 -7.51
N GLU A 59 -3.10 -1.62 -6.23
CA GLU A 59 -1.75 -1.74 -5.69
C GLU A 59 -1.07 -3.07 -6.04
N LEU A 60 -1.84 -4.07 -6.51
CA LEU A 60 -1.34 -5.39 -6.89
C LEU A 60 -0.90 -5.47 -8.35
N ALA A 61 -1.28 -4.51 -9.20
CA ALA A 61 -0.89 -4.45 -10.61
C ALA A 61 0.14 -3.34 -10.88
N PRO A 62 1.05 -3.53 -11.85
CA PRO A 62 2.09 -2.56 -12.19
C PRO A 62 1.58 -1.39 -13.03
N LYS A 63 0.75 -0.53 -12.42
CA LYS A 63 0.01 0.52 -13.13
C LYS A 63 0.25 1.95 -12.61
N ASP A 64 1.01 2.12 -11.54
CA ASP A 64 1.28 3.42 -10.92
C ASP A 64 2.79 3.59 -10.75
N GLN A 65 3.35 4.71 -11.24
CA GLN A 65 4.78 4.98 -11.14
C GLN A 65 5.27 5.04 -9.68
N ALA A 66 4.41 5.43 -8.74
CA ALA A 66 4.70 5.50 -7.32
C ALA A 66 4.86 4.12 -6.64
N GLN A 67 4.53 3.01 -7.32
CA GLN A 67 4.81 1.65 -6.86
C GLN A 67 6.29 1.34 -7.05
N LEU A 68 7.04 1.35 -5.94
CA LEU A 68 8.51 1.38 -5.96
C LEU A 68 9.16 0.11 -6.51
N GLN A 69 8.44 -1.00 -6.55
CA GLN A 69 8.92 -2.29 -7.06
C GLN A 69 8.93 -2.38 -8.61
N TRP A 70 8.19 -1.50 -9.31
CA TRP A 70 8.10 -1.51 -10.78
C TRP A 70 7.72 -0.12 -11.37
N PRO A 71 8.45 0.95 -11.01
CA PRO A 71 8.06 2.32 -11.37
C PRO A 71 8.02 2.57 -12.88
N LYS A 72 8.85 1.87 -13.66
CA LYS A 72 8.87 2.00 -15.14
C LYS A 72 7.63 1.41 -15.79
N PHE A 73 7.10 0.31 -15.25
CA PHE A 73 5.87 -0.31 -15.75
C PHE A 73 4.64 0.55 -15.44
N GLY A 74 4.58 1.10 -14.21
CA GLY A 74 3.55 2.05 -13.85
C GLY A 74 3.56 3.31 -14.73
N GLN A 75 4.74 3.89 -14.96
CA GLN A 75 4.90 5.03 -15.87
C GLN A 75 4.44 4.70 -17.31
N TYR A 76 4.73 3.49 -17.79
CA TYR A 76 4.28 3.03 -19.10
C TYR A 76 2.75 2.98 -19.20
N TYR A 77 2.09 2.48 -18.17
CA TYR A 77 0.64 2.47 -18.11
C TYR A 77 0.05 3.89 -18.07
N GLU A 78 0.51 4.73 -17.14
CA GLU A 78 -0.02 6.09 -16.93
C GLU A 78 0.16 7.00 -18.15
N THR A 79 1.25 6.81 -18.90
CA THR A 79 1.55 7.61 -20.09
C THR A 79 1.02 7.01 -21.39
N ALA A 80 0.24 5.92 -21.31
CA ALA A 80 -0.23 5.15 -22.46
C ALA A 80 0.90 4.76 -23.42
N GLY A 81 2.02 4.32 -22.87
CA GLY A 81 3.20 3.83 -23.59
C GLY A 81 4.13 4.91 -24.14
N LYS A 82 3.93 6.19 -23.82
CA LYS A 82 4.80 7.29 -24.28
C LYS A 82 6.14 7.37 -23.53
N SER A 83 6.20 6.86 -22.30
CA SER A 83 7.39 6.85 -21.45
C SER A 83 7.35 5.63 -20.52
N GLY A 84 8.47 5.29 -19.89
CA GLY A 84 8.58 4.05 -19.11
C GLY A 84 8.84 2.83 -19.98
N GLU A 85 8.61 1.64 -19.42
CA GLU A 85 8.87 0.35 -20.06
C GLU A 85 7.65 -0.54 -19.93
N ALA A 86 7.30 -1.30 -20.97
CA ALA A 86 6.21 -2.26 -20.88
C ALA A 86 6.60 -3.40 -19.92
N PRO A 87 5.65 -3.98 -19.15
CA PRO A 87 5.91 -5.21 -18.40
C PRO A 87 6.52 -6.29 -19.29
N ASP A 88 7.66 -6.84 -18.89
CA ASP A 88 8.50 -7.70 -19.72
C ASP A 88 8.55 -9.17 -19.25
N PHE A 89 8.00 -9.48 -18.06
CA PHE A 89 7.92 -10.84 -17.54
C PHE A 89 6.47 -11.33 -17.34
N PRO A 90 6.22 -12.66 -17.42
CA PRO A 90 4.87 -13.21 -17.49
C PRO A 90 3.94 -12.79 -16.35
N GLN A 91 4.46 -12.74 -15.12
CA GLN A 91 3.67 -12.46 -13.92
C GLN A 91 3.21 -11.00 -13.86
N ALA A 92 4.05 -10.04 -14.24
CA ALA A 92 3.63 -8.63 -14.33
C ALA A 92 2.60 -8.41 -15.45
N ILE A 93 2.78 -9.08 -16.59
CA ILE A 93 1.80 -9.07 -17.69
C ILE A 93 0.46 -9.68 -17.23
N GLU A 94 0.50 -10.79 -16.49
CA GLU A 94 -0.68 -11.43 -15.92
C GLU A 94 -1.40 -10.51 -14.93
N LEU A 95 -0.67 -9.86 -14.01
CA LEU A 95 -1.24 -8.91 -13.04
C LEU A 95 -1.96 -7.75 -13.73
N MET A 96 -1.40 -7.20 -14.81
CA MET A 96 -2.07 -6.17 -15.61
C MET A 96 -3.37 -6.68 -16.25
N LYS A 97 -3.33 -7.87 -16.87
CA LYS A 97 -4.52 -8.49 -17.49
C LYS A 97 -5.61 -8.79 -16.46
N LEU A 98 -5.23 -9.29 -15.29
CA LEU A 98 -6.13 -9.58 -14.19
C LEU A 98 -6.83 -8.31 -13.70
N TRP A 99 -6.06 -7.24 -13.47
CA TRP A 99 -6.60 -5.94 -13.09
C TRP A 99 -7.56 -5.38 -14.14
N GLU A 100 -7.19 -5.45 -15.42
CA GLU A 100 -8.04 -5.05 -16.54
C GLU A 100 -9.37 -5.82 -16.56
N THR A 101 -9.30 -7.14 -16.38
CA THR A 101 -10.48 -8.02 -16.34
C THR A 101 -11.37 -7.72 -15.13
N TRP A 102 -10.79 -7.44 -13.97
CA TRP A 102 -11.51 -7.15 -12.73
C TRP A 102 -12.49 -5.98 -12.89
N ARG A 103 -12.14 -4.96 -13.69
CA ARG A 103 -12.98 -3.77 -13.91
C ARG A 103 -14.37 -4.10 -14.44
N GLY A 104 -14.47 -5.10 -15.32
CA GLY A 104 -15.71 -5.52 -15.97
C GLY A 104 -16.34 -6.81 -15.44
N ALA A 105 -15.72 -7.45 -14.44
CA ALA A 105 -16.10 -8.77 -13.94
C ALA A 105 -17.24 -8.72 -12.90
N SER A 106 -17.94 -9.86 -12.70
CA SER A 106 -18.88 -10.02 -11.58
C SER A 106 -18.17 -10.04 -10.23
N THR A 107 -18.87 -9.82 -9.11
CA THR A 107 -18.27 -9.89 -7.77
C THR A 107 -17.60 -11.24 -7.48
N GLU A 108 -18.19 -12.36 -7.92
CA GLU A 108 -17.58 -13.69 -7.76
C GLU A 108 -16.30 -13.86 -8.57
N GLU A 109 -16.27 -13.33 -9.80
CA GLU A 109 -15.09 -13.34 -10.66
C GLU A 109 -14.00 -12.41 -10.12
N ARG A 110 -14.39 -11.23 -9.65
CA ARG A 110 -13.50 -10.27 -8.98
C ARG A 110 -12.80 -10.88 -7.78
N ALA A 111 -13.52 -11.65 -6.96
CA ALA A 111 -12.94 -12.36 -5.83
C ALA A 111 -11.86 -13.36 -6.29
N LYS A 112 -12.14 -14.14 -7.34
CA LYS A 112 -11.16 -15.09 -7.93
C LYS A 112 -9.93 -14.36 -8.47
N ILE A 113 -10.13 -13.23 -9.13
CA ILE A 113 -9.04 -12.39 -9.65
C ILE A 113 -8.18 -11.87 -8.50
N TRP A 114 -8.80 -11.32 -7.45
CA TRP A 114 -8.11 -10.88 -6.23
C TRP A 114 -7.22 -11.99 -5.66
N HIS A 115 -7.78 -13.18 -5.45
CA HIS A 115 -7.03 -14.32 -4.94
C HIS A 115 -5.88 -14.71 -5.87
N ARG A 116 -6.09 -14.71 -7.20
CA ARG A 116 -5.01 -15.01 -8.14
C ARG A 116 -3.89 -13.98 -8.09
N MET A 117 -4.20 -12.69 -8.01
CA MET A 117 -3.19 -11.63 -7.88
C MET A 117 -2.39 -11.82 -6.58
N LEU A 118 -3.05 -12.09 -5.46
CA LEU A 118 -2.38 -12.37 -4.18
C LEU A 118 -1.48 -13.61 -4.25
N THR A 119 -1.92 -14.69 -4.92
CA THR A 119 -1.10 -15.89 -5.13
C THR A 119 0.18 -15.55 -5.90
N ILE A 120 0.09 -14.75 -6.97
CA ILE A 120 1.27 -14.33 -7.75
C ILE A 120 2.26 -13.55 -6.86
N HIS A 121 1.76 -12.61 -6.04
CA HIS A 121 2.60 -11.87 -5.10
C HIS A 121 3.27 -12.78 -4.07
N ALA A 122 2.56 -13.79 -3.58
CA ALA A 122 3.12 -14.78 -2.65
C ALA A 122 4.20 -15.67 -3.30
N GLU A 123 3.99 -16.08 -4.55
CA GLU A 123 4.93 -16.92 -5.30
C GLU A 123 6.21 -16.16 -5.74
N GLN A 124 6.08 -14.88 -6.09
CA GLN A 124 7.18 -14.10 -6.67
C GLN A 124 7.89 -13.18 -5.66
N GLN A 125 7.26 -12.85 -4.53
CA GLN A 125 7.82 -11.99 -3.47
C GLN A 125 8.36 -10.64 -4.01
N PHE A 126 7.56 -9.92 -4.81
CA PHE A 126 7.93 -8.58 -5.31
C PHE A 126 8.17 -7.56 -4.20
N THR A 127 7.55 -7.78 -3.04
CA THR A 127 7.77 -7.00 -1.82
C THR A 127 7.88 -7.96 -0.63
N ILE A 128 8.62 -7.55 0.40
CA ILE A 128 8.77 -8.32 1.65
C ILE A 128 8.09 -7.54 2.76
N GLY A 129 6.97 -8.06 3.27
CA GLY A 129 6.25 -7.47 4.40
C GLY A 129 7.03 -7.66 5.72
N ILE A 130 7.11 -6.62 6.54
CA ILE A 130 7.80 -6.67 7.84
C ILE A 130 6.80 -6.81 8.99
N VAL A 131 5.83 -5.89 9.11
CA VAL A 131 4.76 -5.92 10.12
C VAL A 131 3.47 -5.37 9.50
N ASN A 132 2.31 -5.87 9.93
CA ASN A 132 0.99 -5.32 9.62
C ASN A 132 0.13 -5.16 10.89
N ASN A 133 -1.05 -4.54 10.77
CA ASN A 133 -2.06 -4.45 11.84
C ASN A 133 -1.53 -3.84 13.17
N VAL A 134 -0.66 -2.83 13.07
CA VAL A 134 -0.16 -2.10 14.24
C VAL A 134 -1.28 -1.26 14.85
N MET A 135 -1.51 -1.41 16.15
CA MET A 135 -2.52 -0.64 16.90
C MET A 135 -2.26 0.88 16.79
N GLN A 136 -3.28 1.64 16.44
CA GLN A 136 -3.22 3.11 16.32
C GLN A 136 -3.98 3.76 17.49
N PRO A 137 -3.31 4.20 18.56
CA PRO A 137 -3.98 4.88 19.66
C PRO A 137 -4.46 6.27 19.21
N VAL A 138 -5.73 6.56 19.43
CA VAL A 138 -6.34 7.88 19.17
C VAL A 138 -6.74 8.49 20.51
N VAL A 139 -6.33 9.74 20.75
CA VAL A 139 -6.72 10.49 21.96
C VAL A 139 -8.00 11.26 21.68
N VAL A 140 -9.02 11.00 22.50
CA VAL A 140 -10.33 11.63 22.40
C VAL A 140 -10.61 12.41 23.68
N ASN A 141 -11.19 13.60 23.55
CA ASN A 141 -11.65 14.36 24.71
C ASN A 141 -12.83 13.63 25.37
N ASN A 142 -12.82 13.46 26.69
CA ASN A 142 -13.90 12.83 27.45
C ASN A 142 -15.30 13.44 27.22
N ALA A 143 -15.35 14.73 26.86
CA ALA A 143 -16.59 15.43 26.52
C ALA A 143 -17.10 15.17 25.09
N LEU A 144 -16.24 14.67 24.18
CA LEU A 144 -16.64 14.29 22.82
C LEU A 144 -17.23 12.88 22.85
N LYS A 145 -18.48 12.76 22.43
CA LYS A 145 -19.26 11.51 22.43
C LYS A 145 -19.47 10.99 21.02
N ASN A 146 -19.91 9.74 20.97
CA ASN A 146 -20.19 8.98 19.75
C ASN A 146 -18.93 8.59 18.93
N VAL A 147 -17.73 8.78 19.49
CA VAL A 147 -16.49 8.21 18.95
C VAL A 147 -16.37 6.75 19.42
N PRO A 148 -16.17 5.78 18.52
CA PRO A 148 -16.05 4.37 18.92
C PRO A 148 -14.77 4.11 19.73
N GLU A 149 -14.85 3.27 20.76
CA GLU A 149 -13.69 2.90 21.58
C GLU A 149 -12.66 2.05 20.80
N LYS A 150 -13.14 1.25 19.84
CA LYS A 150 -12.33 0.43 18.94
C LYS A 150 -12.85 0.56 17.54
N GLY A 151 -11.93 0.72 16.59
CA GLY A 151 -12.26 0.85 15.18
C GLY A 151 -11.06 0.56 14.29
N LEU A 152 -11.35 0.42 13.00
CA LEU A 152 -10.41 0.41 11.91
C LEU A 152 -9.89 1.83 11.70
N TYR A 153 -8.58 1.93 11.54
CA TYR A 153 -7.91 3.17 11.20
C TYR A 153 -7.14 2.94 9.90
N ASN A 154 -7.71 3.37 8.79
CA ASN A 154 -7.12 3.21 7.46
C ASN A 154 -7.49 4.39 6.58
N TRP A 155 -6.61 4.72 5.64
CA TRP A 155 -6.89 5.76 4.65
C TRP A 155 -7.93 5.26 3.63
N ASP A 156 -7.66 4.14 2.94
CA ASP A 156 -8.55 3.60 1.91
C ASP A 156 -9.19 2.28 2.38
N PRO A 157 -10.53 2.11 2.36
CA PRO A 157 -11.59 3.10 2.07
C PRO A 157 -12.07 3.90 3.29
N GLY A 158 -11.35 3.83 4.42
CA GLY A 158 -11.81 4.33 5.72
C GLY A 158 -11.91 5.85 5.87
N ALA A 159 -11.15 6.60 5.07
CA ALA A 159 -10.87 8.02 5.24
C ALA A 159 -10.48 8.35 6.69
N LEU A 160 -9.60 7.53 7.28
CA LEU A 160 -9.22 7.53 8.69
C LEU A 160 -10.43 7.27 9.60
N LEU A 161 -11.07 8.33 10.07
CA LEU A 161 -12.28 8.26 10.91
C LEU A 161 -13.56 8.44 10.11
N GLY A 162 -13.48 8.67 8.78
CA GLY A 162 -14.62 9.00 7.93
C GLY A 162 -15.74 7.96 7.96
N ILE A 163 -15.40 6.66 7.99
CA ILE A 163 -16.39 5.57 8.11
C ILE A 163 -17.23 5.63 9.39
N TYR A 164 -16.75 6.34 10.42
CA TYR A 164 -17.48 6.54 11.68
C TYR A 164 -18.38 7.76 11.69
N ARG A 165 -18.51 8.47 10.55
CA ARG A 165 -19.33 9.67 10.40
C ARG A 165 -19.03 10.70 11.49
N PRO A 166 -17.85 11.35 11.44
CA PRO A 166 -17.46 12.33 12.46
C PRO A 166 -18.46 13.49 12.65
N ASP A 167 -19.31 13.74 11.66
CA ASP A 167 -20.46 14.66 11.72
C ASP A 167 -21.53 14.26 12.74
N THR A 168 -21.54 12.99 13.17
CA THR A 168 -22.42 12.47 14.22
C THR A 168 -21.78 12.55 15.62
N PHE A 169 -20.53 13.02 15.74
CA PHE A 169 -19.89 13.22 17.04
C PHE A 169 -20.40 14.52 17.67
N TRP A 170 -20.50 14.56 19.00
CA TRP A 170 -21.07 15.72 19.70
C TRP A 170 -20.40 15.94 21.05
N PHE A 171 -20.32 17.20 21.49
CA PHE A 171 -19.80 17.55 22.81
C PHE A 171 -20.93 17.62 23.85
N THR A 172 -20.67 17.12 25.06
CA THR A 172 -21.61 17.21 26.19
C THR A 172 -21.74 18.61 26.79
N ASP A 173 -20.77 19.49 26.56
CA ASP A 173 -20.79 20.86 27.09
C ASP A 173 -21.45 21.83 26.10
N GLU A 174 -22.51 22.50 26.54
CA GLU A 174 -23.27 23.49 25.74
C GLU A 174 -22.41 24.68 25.23
N ARG A 175 -21.23 24.93 25.82
CA ARG A 175 -20.42 26.13 25.54
C ARG A 175 -19.55 26.05 24.27
N ARG A 176 -19.65 24.97 23.49
CA ARG A 176 -18.78 24.75 22.32
C ARG A 176 -19.52 24.40 21.02
N ASN A 177 -20.84 24.52 21.01
CA ASN A 177 -21.65 24.47 19.78
C ASN A 177 -21.78 25.84 19.15
#